data_AF-A0A496VGX4-F1
#
_entry.id   AF-A0A496VGX4-F1
#
_cell.length_a   1.000
_cell.length_b   1.000
_cell.length_c   1.000
_cell.angle_alpha   90.00
_cell.angle_beta   90.00
_cell.angle_gamma   90.00
#
_symmetry.space_group_name_H-M   'P 1'
#
loop_
_entity.id
_entity.type
_entity.pdbx_description
1 polymer ?
#
loop_
_entity_poly.entity_id
_entity_poly.type
_entity_poly.pdbx_seq_one_letter_code
_entity_poly.pdbx_strand_id
1 'polypeptide(L)'
;MSHWLQLLLYGLLISLILVAFVWRKKWHEWIAQRFSDVLWYIRKLRHSIKQWPHSVKQGWHTVPRFYRKLTKSLVVGLAIMWLMMVSYNYAWVMNIEDTGMDWLMALNEGMIPPLSEKNIPPFVLVDINDETYHAWGEPLFTPRNRLTNLIKAAVDAKARMVIVDIDISQPTPVERSPLHPDDQALKNYLEDYVTECKAKTEQSECPSIIFVRAFRAVPDPVPVPRTGFLEEIIAHSAPYLQWASAHFYRAEDQVVRRWQLWQPACSTDKQPQIVPSIELLAMAMVQNCTTKLQKALQPFQPQNCNGHQYVPLQSPPPETVTVCQLTIGTKIRDVNQRIMYSMPWLKENKLPWVMLTQADEEALTVCSAQSVESGTEKDCLARLTDRIVVIGGSYRDGGDVHLTPLDEMPGSLIIINAIHSLLHYEKIEQLPEWGKGLITVVLIIIMSLLFARFTSFWGLMLSGAFLIFIMLPVSIFLFRYGVWLDFALPLIVVQVYRIASDFDERQERRIRVNSS
;
A
#
# COMPACT_ATOMS: atom_id res chain seq x y z
N MET A 1 1.55 41.50 -7.39
CA MET A 1 1.36 40.34 -6.50
C MET A 1 -0.11 40.03 -6.19
N SER A 2 -1.02 41.01 -6.09
CA SER A 2 -2.43 40.77 -5.71
C SER A 2 -3.29 40.07 -6.78
N HIS A 3 -3.05 40.32 -8.07
CA HIS A 3 -3.86 39.73 -9.14
C HIS A 3 -3.59 38.23 -9.38
N TRP A 4 -2.33 37.81 -9.24
CA TRP A 4 -1.93 36.40 -9.38
C TRP A 4 -2.47 35.54 -8.22
N LEU A 5 -2.47 36.09 -6.99
CA LEU A 5 -3.03 35.40 -5.82
C LEU A 5 -4.56 35.20 -5.95
N GLN A 6 -5.26 36.20 -6.51
CA GLN A 6 -6.69 36.09 -6.79
C GLN A 6 -6.98 35.03 -7.86
N LEU A 7 -6.22 35.00 -8.96
CA LEU A 7 -6.39 33.98 -9.99
C LEU A 7 -6.12 32.55 -9.47
N LEU A 8 -5.13 32.40 -8.59
CA LEU A 8 -4.85 31.13 -7.90
C LEU A 8 -6.00 30.71 -6.97
N LEU A 9 -6.57 31.65 -6.21
CA LEU A 9 -7.74 31.41 -5.35
C LEU A 9 -9.01 31.07 -6.15
N TYR A 10 -9.25 31.76 -7.27
CA TYR A 10 -10.38 31.45 -8.17
C TYR A 10 -10.19 30.10 -8.86
N GLY A 11 -8.97 29.77 -9.29
CA GLY A 11 -8.63 28.46 -9.84
C GLY A 11 -8.87 27.34 -8.82
N LEU A 12 -8.39 27.50 -7.59
CA LEU A 12 -8.66 26.57 -6.48
C LEU A 12 -10.14 26.42 -6.19
N LEU A 13 -10.89 27.53 -6.17
CA LEU A 13 -12.33 27.52 -5.92
C LEU A 13 -13.10 26.78 -7.02
N ILE A 14 -12.75 27.02 -8.29
CA ILE A 14 -13.38 26.37 -9.45
C ILE A 14 -13.05 24.88 -9.47
N SER A 15 -11.81 24.50 -9.20
CA SER A 15 -11.40 23.10 -9.08
C SER A 15 -12.12 22.40 -7.92
N LEU A 16 -12.25 23.04 -6.76
CA LEU A 16 -13.03 22.52 -5.63
C LEU A 16 -14.52 22.36 -5.98
N ILE A 17 -15.10 23.29 -6.74
CA ILE A 17 -16.49 23.21 -7.21
C ILE A 17 -16.68 22.06 -8.21
N LEU A 18 -15.75 21.87 -9.14
CA LEU A 18 -15.80 20.80 -10.14
C LEU A 18 -15.61 19.43 -9.50
N VAL A 19 -14.65 19.29 -8.58
CA VAL A 19 -14.46 18.07 -7.78
C VAL A 19 -15.72 17.77 -6.97
N ALA A 20 -16.32 18.78 -6.31
CA ALA A 20 -17.56 18.63 -5.58
C ALA A 20 -18.75 18.23 -6.48
N PHE A 21 -18.79 18.69 -7.73
CA PHE A 21 -19.87 18.37 -8.68
C PHE A 21 -19.78 16.95 -9.22
N VAL A 22 -18.57 16.50 -9.59
CA VAL A 22 -18.31 15.13 -10.03
C VAL A 22 -18.55 14.15 -8.88
N TRP A 23 -18.10 14.49 -7.67
CA TRP A 23 -18.44 13.73 -6.47
C TRP A 23 -19.95 13.66 -6.25
N ARG A 24 -20.68 14.78 -6.35
CA ARG A 24 -22.13 14.82 -6.08
C ARG A 24 -22.96 13.83 -6.89
N LYS A 25 -22.64 13.58 -8.17
CA LYS A 25 -23.43 12.68 -9.02
C LYS A 25 -23.22 11.21 -8.64
N LYS A 26 -21.97 10.73 -8.58
CA LYS A 26 -21.65 9.36 -8.12
C LYS A 26 -22.07 9.13 -6.67
N TRP A 27 -21.97 10.16 -5.84
CA TRP A 27 -22.32 10.10 -4.43
C TRP A 27 -23.82 10.02 -4.17
N HIS A 28 -24.68 10.63 -4.99
CA HIS A 28 -26.14 10.50 -4.85
C HIS A 28 -26.64 9.08 -5.14
N GLU A 29 -26.13 8.44 -6.19
CA GLU A 29 -26.47 7.04 -6.54
C GLU A 29 -25.94 6.08 -5.45
N TRP A 30 -24.73 6.32 -4.96
CA TRP A 30 -24.10 5.53 -3.91
C TRP A 30 -24.78 5.69 -2.53
N ILE A 31 -25.15 6.91 -2.14
CA ILE A 31 -25.88 7.20 -0.89
C ILE A 31 -27.25 6.53 -0.91
N ALA A 32 -28.02 6.68 -1.98
CA ALA A 32 -29.42 6.25 -2.01
C ALA A 32 -29.61 4.76 -1.69
N GLN A 33 -28.65 3.91 -2.07
CA GLN A 33 -28.72 2.46 -1.89
C GLN A 33 -28.21 1.98 -0.51
N ARG A 34 -27.34 2.74 0.17
CA ARG A 34 -26.70 2.36 1.45
C ARG A 34 -27.23 3.15 2.66
N PHE A 35 -27.85 4.31 2.45
CA PHE A 35 -28.40 5.13 3.54
C PHE A 35 -29.74 4.65 4.11
N SER A 36 -30.38 3.63 3.54
CA SER A 36 -31.66 3.11 4.06
C SER A 36 -31.56 2.71 5.54
N ASP A 37 -30.44 2.10 5.93
CA ASP A 37 -30.23 1.57 7.27
C ASP A 37 -29.89 2.68 8.27
N VAL A 38 -29.08 3.65 7.83
CA VAL A 38 -28.79 4.87 8.60
C VAL A 38 -30.07 5.68 8.80
N LEU A 39 -30.88 5.85 7.75
CA LEU A 39 -32.18 6.52 7.83
C LEU A 39 -33.17 5.76 8.73
N TRP A 40 -33.12 4.42 8.75
CA TRP A 40 -33.90 3.61 9.68
C TRP A 40 -33.51 3.88 11.13
N TYR A 41 -32.22 3.92 11.45
CA TYR A 41 -31.73 4.28 12.79
C TYR A 41 -32.12 5.71 13.19
N ILE A 42 -31.97 6.69 12.29
CA ILE A 42 -32.39 8.08 12.53
C ILE A 42 -33.90 8.15 12.80
N ARG A 43 -34.72 7.41 12.05
CA ARG A 43 -36.18 7.32 12.27
C ARG A 43 -36.51 6.69 13.64
N LYS A 44 -35.78 5.65 14.06
CA LYS A 44 -35.97 5.00 15.36
C LYS A 44 -35.62 5.94 16.52
N LEU A 45 -34.49 6.64 16.43
CA LEU A 45 -34.07 7.66 17.41
C LEU A 45 -35.11 8.79 17.53
N ARG A 46 -35.66 9.23 16.39
CA ARG A 46 -36.74 10.21 16.34
C ARG A 46 -38.01 9.72 17.04
N HIS A 47 -38.37 8.45 16.88
CA HIS A 47 -39.53 7.88 17.55
C HIS A 47 -39.36 7.88 19.08
N SER A 48 -38.16 7.58 19.56
CA SER A 48 -37.82 7.66 21.00
C SER A 48 -37.87 9.10 21.52
N ILE A 49 -37.39 10.10 20.76
CA ILE A 49 -37.48 11.52 21.16
C ILE A 49 -38.94 12.01 21.20
N LYS A 50 -39.80 11.50 20.31
CA LYS A 50 -41.22 11.88 20.28
C LYS A 50 -41.95 11.48 21.57
N GLN A 51 -41.51 10.40 22.22
CA GLN A 51 -42.03 9.88 23.49
C GLN A 51 -41.55 10.64 24.73
N TRP A 52 -40.72 11.68 24.60
CA TRP A 52 -40.28 12.44 25.76
C TRP A 52 -41.45 13.10 26.52
N PRO A 53 -41.42 13.08 27.87
CA PRO A 53 -42.43 13.71 28.72
C PRO A 53 -42.63 15.18 28.35
N HIS A 54 -43.88 15.66 28.44
CA HIS A 54 -44.23 17.04 28.10
C HIS A 54 -43.42 18.08 28.91
N SER A 55 -43.10 17.76 30.17
CA SER A 55 -42.26 18.58 31.06
C SER A 55 -40.85 18.82 30.51
N VAL A 56 -40.23 17.79 29.93
CA VAL A 56 -38.90 17.88 29.31
C VAL A 56 -38.94 18.75 28.07
N LYS A 57 -40.00 18.64 27.26
CA LYS A 57 -40.17 19.47 26.05
C LYS A 57 -40.33 20.95 26.41
N GLN A 58 -41.14 21.29 27.41
CA GLN A 58 -41.30 22.68 27.87
C GLN A 58 -40.00 23.24 28.45
N GLY A 59 -39.29 22.47 29.29
CA GLY A 59 -37.97 22.87 29.80
C GLY A 59 -36.93 23.06 28.69
N TRP A 60 -37.00 22.26 27.63
CA TRP A 60 -36.12 22.45 26.47
C TRP A 60 -36.38 23.76 25.72
N HIS A 61 -37.63 24.24 25.70
CA HIS A 61 -37.94 25.49 25.01
C HIS A 61 -37.44 26.74 25.74
N THR A 62 -37.22 26.69 27.06
CA THR A 62 -36.68 27.80 27.86
C THR A 62 -35.16 27.95 27.74
N VAL A 63 -34.45 26.91 27.28
CA VAL A 63 -33.00 26.96 27.04
C VAL A 63 -32.67 27.93 25.88
N PRO A 64 -31.66 28.81 26.02
CA PRO A 64 -31.28 29.74 24.95
C PRO A 64 -30.98 29.03 23.63
N ARG A 65 -31.31 29.68 22.51
CA ARG A 65 -31.18 29.11 21.15
C ARG A 65 -29.78 28.58 20.86
N PHE A 66 -28.74 29.27 21.35
CA PHE A 66 -27.35 28.84 21.20
C PHE A 66 -27.10 27.46 21.81
N TYR A 67 -27.41 27.26 23.10
CA TYR A 67 -27.19 25.99 23.78
C TYR A 67 -28.02 24.86 23.17
N ARG A 68 -29.26 25.12 22.73
CA ARG A 68 -30.05 24.11 22.02
C ARG A 68 -29.39 23.64 20.73
N LYS A 69 -28.86 24.55 19.93
CA LYS A 69 -28.11 24.21 18.71
C LYS A 69 -26.82 23.47 19.03
N LEU A 70 -26.09 23.92 20.04
CA LEU A 70 -24.84 23.31 20.48
C LEU A 70 -25.06 21.87 20.91
N THR A 71 -26.00 21.61 21.82
CA THR A 71 -26.32 20.27 22.31
C THR A 71 -26.81 19.37 21.18
N LYS A 72 -27.69 19.86 20.28
CA LYS A 72 -28.11 19.10 19.10
C LYS A 72 -26.90 18.69 18.24
N SER A 73 -25.99 19.63 18.00
CA SER A 73 -24.80 19.38 17.18
C SER A 73 -23.84 18.38 17.82
N LEU A 74 -23.61 18.50 19.13
CA LEU A 74 -22.80 17.56 19.90
C LEU A 74 -23.41 16.14 19.87
N VAL A 75 -24.73 16.02 20.10
CA VAL A 75 -25.41 14.71 20.07
C VAL A 75 -25.31 14.08 18.68
N VAL A 76 -25.52 14.85 17.61
CA VAL A 76 -25.37 14.34 16.25
C VAL A 76 -23.91 13.94 15.97
N GLY A 77 -22.94 14.77 16.34
CA GLY A 77 -21.51 14.46 16.18
C GLY A 77 -21.10 13.19 16.91
N LEU A 78 -21.51 13.03 18.17
CA LEU A 78 -21.25 11.82 18.97
C LEU A 78 -21.95 10.59 18.40
N ALA A 79 -23.19 10.74 17.89
CA ALA A 79 -23.91 9.63 17.25
C ALA A 79 -23.21 9.17 15.97
N ILE A 80 -22.71 10.11 15.16
CA ILE A 80 -21.94 9.78 13.95
C ILE A 80 -20.61 9.12 14.34
N MET A 81 -19.89 9.66 15.32
CA MET A 81 -18.66 9.07 15.83
C MET A 81 -18.87 7.64 16.33
N TRP A 82 -19.94 7.39 17.09
CA TRP A 82 -20.31 6.03 17.53
C TRP A 82 -20.64 5.12 16.35
N LEU A 83 -21.40 5.61 15.37
CA LEU A 83 -21.73 4.86 14.15
C LEU A 83 -20.46 4.47 13.40
N MET A 84 -19.50 5.38 13.27
CA MET A 84 -18.23 5.14 12.59
C MET A 84 -17.36 4.13 13.32
N MET A 85 -17.30 4.17 14.65
CA MET A 85 -16.60 3.15 15.43
C MET A 85 -17.19 1.75 15.21
N VAL A 86 -18.52 1.65 15.15
CA VAL A 86 -19.20 0.36 14.87
C VAL A 86 -19.04 -0.04 13.40
N SER A 87 -18.96 0.92 12.49
CA SER A 87 -18.89 0.67 11.04
C SER A 87 -17.47 0.63 10.47
N TYR A 88 -16.42 0.79 11.28
CA TYR A 88 -15.04 0.91 10.81
C TYR A 88 -14.59 -0.34 10.02
N ASN A 89 -15.06 -1.51 10.41
CA ASN A 89 -14.72 -2.78 9.75
C ASN A 89 -15.46 -3.01 8.41
N TYR A 90 -16.34 -2.10 7.98
CA TYR A 90 -17.06 -2.27 6.73
C TYR A 90 -16.19 -1.79 5.55
N ALA A 91 -16.23 -2.57 4.45
CA ALA A 91 -15.45 -2.32 3.24
C ALA A 91 -15.54 -0.87 2.72
N TRP A 92 -16.71 -0.23 2.85
CA TRP A 92 -16.90 1.12 2.35
C TRP A 92 -16.10 2.19 3.12
N VAL A 93 -15.89 2.03 4.43
CA VAL A 93 -15.06 2.96 5.22
C VAL A 93 -13.61 2.83 4.80
N MET A 94 -13.13 1.58 4.72
CA MET A 94 -11.78 1.27 4.28
C MET A 94 -11.50 1.77 2.86
N ASN A 95 -12.47 1.70 1.93
CA ASN A 95 -12.28 2.22 0.57
C ASN A 95 -12.10 3.74 0.53
N ILE A 96 -12.75 4.48 1.44
CA ILE A 96 -12.63 5.94 1.55
C ILE A 96 -11.27 6.31 2.13
N GLU A 97 -10.86 5.62 3.18
CA GLU A 97 -9.51 5.74 3.75
C GLU A 97 -8.46 5.43 2.68
N ASP A 98 -8.67 4.35 1.94
CA ASP A 98 -7.75 3.92 0.88
C ASP A 98 -7.63 4.98 -0.22
N THR A 99 -8.74 5.56 -0.66
CA THR A 99 -8.76 6.63 -1.66
C THR A 99 -8.06 7.90 -1.15
N GLY A 100 -8.26 8.25 0.13
CA GLY A 100 -7.61 9.40 0.75
C GLY A 100 -6.10 9.25 0.82
N MET A 101 -5.63 8.05 1.19
CA MET A 101 -4.20 7.72 1.21
C MET A 101 -3.61 7.66 -0.20
N ASP A 102 -4.32 7.09 -1.17
CA ASP A 102 -3.85 7.05 -2.57
C ASP A 102 -3.60 8.47 -3.10
N TRP A 103 -4.53 9.38 -2.84
CA TRP A 103 -4.38 10.77 -3.23
C TRP A 103 -3.21 11.46 -2.51
N LEU A 104 -2.97 11.18 -1.22
CA LEU A 104 -1.78 11.69 -0.54
C LEU A 104 -0.48 11.11 -1.11
N MET A 105 -0.45 9.83 -1.49
CA MET A 105 0.72 9.23 -2.14
C MET A 105 1.00 9.91 -3.48
N ALA A 106 -0.02 10.13 -4.31
CA ALA A 106 0.11 10.87 -5.57
C ALA A 106 0.62 12.31 -5.36
N LEU A 107 0.16 13.01 -4.31
CA LEU A 107 0.70 14.33 -3.95
C LEU A 107 2.16 14.29 -3.47
N ASN A 108 2.61 13.15 -2.94
CA ASN A 108 3.98 12.94 -2.49
C ASN A 108 4.82 12.13 -3.47
N GLU A 109 4.39 12.00 -4.72
CA GLU A 109 5.16 11.37 -5.79
C GLU A 109 6.53 12.04 -5.95
N GLY A 110 7.60 11.24 -5.97
CA GLY A 110 8.99 11.72 -6.06
C GLY A 110 9.54 12.33 -4.77
N MET A 111 8.75 12.45 -3.70
CA MET A 111 9.25 12.89 -2.40
C MET A 111 9.78 11.72 -1.58
N ILE A 112 11.02 11.33 -1.87
CA ILE A 112 11.70 10.21 -1.20
C ILE A 112 12.54 10.76 -0.04
N PRO A 113 12.36 10.26 1.18
CA PRO A 113 13.16 10.67 2.33
C PRO A 113 14.64 10.24 2.17
N PRO A 114 15.58 10.88 2.88
CA PRO A 114 16.99 10.53 2.79
C PRO A 114 17.23 9.07 3.18
N LEU A 115 18.00 8.33 2.37
CA LEU A 115 18.30 6.92 2.61
C LEU A 115 19.33 6.75 3.73
N SER A 116 20.24 7.72 3.87
CA SER A 116 21.29 7.73 4.89
C SER A 116 20.74 7.73 6.33
N GLU A 117 19.56 8.30 6.58
CA GLU A 117 18.93 8.34 7.91
C GLU A 117 18.69 6.95 8.50
N LYS A 118 18.44 5.97 7.64
CA LYS A 118 18.13 4.58 8.02
C LYS A 118 19.17 3.57 7.48
N ASN A 119 20.29 4.06 6.93
CA ASN A 119 21.31 3.24 6.26
C ASN A 119 20.73 2.33 5.16
N ILE A 120 19.75 2.85 4.41
CA ILE A 120 19.08 2.09 3.35
C ILE A 120 19.97 2.10 2.10
N PRO A 121 20.30 0.94 1.52
CA PRO A 121 21.02 0.92 0.25
C PRO A 121 20.15 1.47 -0.87
N PRO A 122 20.70 2.24 -1.82
CA PRO A 122 20.00 2.64 -3.02
C PRO A 122 19.54 1.45 -3.87
N PHE A 123 18.58 1.70 -4.77
CA PHE A 123 18.01 0.69 -5.66
C PHE A 123 18.49 0.88 -7.11
N VAL A 124 18.63 -0.23 -7.82
CA VAL A 124 18.72 -0.25 -9.29
C VAL A 124 17.68 -1.20 -9.84
N LEU A 125 16.88 -0.72 -10.79
CA LEU A 125 16.05 -1.57 -11.63
C LEU A 125 16.79 -1.83 -12.95
N VAL A 126 17.16 -3.07 -13.20
CA VAL A 126 17.62 -3.54 -14.51
C VAL A 126 16.38 -4.00 -15.27
N ASP A 127 15.84 -3.08 -16.07
CA ASP A 127 14.55 -3.21 -16.72
C ASP A 127 14.66 -3.89 -18.09
N ILE A 128 13.94 -4.99 -18.24
CA ILE A 128 13.63 -5.60 -19.53
C ILE A 128 12.46 -4.80 -20.12
N ASN A 129 12.79 -3.66 -20.72
CA ASN A 129 11.82 -2.79 -21.39
C ASN A 129 11.41 -3.35 -22.76
N ASP A 130 10.42 -2.72 -23.41
CA ASP A 130 9.93 -3.11 -24.74
C ASP A 130 11.09 -3.22 -25.76
N GLU A 131 12.03 -2.28 -25.75
CA GLU A 131 13.19 -2.27 -26.66
C GLU A 131 14.10 -3.50 -26.45
N THR A 132 14.39 -3.85 -25.19
CA THR A 132 15.17 -5.05 -24.85
C THR A 132 14.41 -6.32 -25.25
N TYR A 133 13.11 -6.38 -24.97
CA TYR A 133 12.25 -7.51 -25.33
C TYR A 133 12.21 -7.75 -26.84
N HIS A 134 12.03 -6.69 -27.63
CA HIS A 134 12.10 -6.75 -29.09
C HIS A 134 13.50 -7.15 -29.58
N ALA A 135 14.57 -6.61 -28.98
CA ALA A 135 15.94 -6.97 -29.33
C ALA A 135 16.27 -8.44 -29.04
N TRP A 136 15.58 -9.05 -28.07
CA TRP A 136 15.66 -10.49 -27.79
C TRP A 136 14.76 -11.35 -28.68
N GLY A 137 14.00 -10.75 -29.60
CA GLY A 137 13.12 -11.44 -30.54
C GLY A 137 11.78 -11.85 -29.93
N GLU A 138 11.27 -11.08 -28.95
CA GLU A 138 9.97 -11.28 -28.32
C GLU A 138 9.75 -12.72 -27.79
N PRO A 139 10.69 -13.26 -27.01
CA PRO A 139 10.63 -14.66 -26.61
C PRO A 139 9.46 -14.88 -25.64
N LEU A 140 8.85 -16.07 -25.69
CA LEU A 140 7.76 -16.44 -24.78
C LEU A 140 8.22 -16.47 -23.30
N PHE A 141 9.49 -16.82 -23.07
CA PHE A 141 10.12 -16.76 -21.76
C PHE A 141 11.41 -15.96 -21.84
N THR A 142 11.80 -15.28 -20.76
CA THR A 142 13.09 -14.59 -20.68
C THR A 142 14.25 -15.53 -21.02
N PRO A 143 15.08 -15.27 -22.05
CA PRO A 143 16.14 -16.19 -22.44
C PRO A 143 17.15 -16.38 -21.30
N ARG A 144 17.47 -17.64 -20.97
CA ARG A 144 18.23 -17.94 -19.74
C ARG A 144 19.69 -17.54 -19.83
N ASN A 145 20.29 -17.60 -21.01
CA ASN A 145 21.62 -17.04 -21.24
C ASN A 145 21.68 -15.53 -20.96
N ARG A 146 20.67 -14.78 -21.43
CA ARG A 146 20.54 -13.33 -21.19
C ARG A 146 20.36 -13.04 -19.70
N LEU A 147 19.48 -13.79 -19.03
CA LEU A 147 19.27 -13.66 -17.59
C LEU A 147 20.54 -13.96 -16.78
N THR A 148 21.28 -15.03 -17.13
CA THR A 148 22.57 -15.37 -16.51
C THR A 148 23.55 -14.20 -16.64
N ASN A 149 23.62 -13.55 -17.81
CA ASN A 149 24.50 -12.40 -18.02
C ASN A 149 24.13 -11.21 -17.12
N LEU A 150 22.83 -10.92 -16.96
CA LEU A 150 22.36 -9.83 -16.09
C LEU A 150 22.67 -10.11 -14.61
N ILE A 151 22.41 -11.33 -14.15
CA ILE A 151 22.74 -11.76 -12.78
C ILE A 151 24.26 -11.65 -12.56
N LYS A 152 25.05 -12.16 -13.51
CA LYS A 152 26.51 -12.10 -13.45
C LYS A 152 27.03 -10.67 -13.41
N ALA A 153 26.49 -9.77 -14.24
CA ALA A 153 26.86 -8.35 -14.23
C ALA A 153 26.62 -7.71 -12.85
N ALA A 154 25.49 -8.01 -12.20
CA ALA A 154 25.18 -7.50 -10.87
C ALA A 154 26.10 -8.10 -9.78
N VAL A 155 26.41 -9.39 -9.87
CA VAL A 155 27.36 -10.08 -8.96
C VAL A 155 28.77 -9.52 -9.13
N ASP A 156 29.27 -9.43 -10.36
CA ASP A 156 30.62 -8.94 -10.69
C ASP A 156 30.79 -7.47 -10.26
N ALA A 157 29.74 -6.67 -10.39
CA ALA A 157 29.70 -5.29 -9.91
C ALA A 157 29.62 -5.16 -8.39
N LYS A 158 29.53 -6.28 -7.64
CA LYS A 158 29.37 -6.31 -6.18
C LYS A 158 28.11 -5.56 -5.73
N ALA A 159 26.97 -5.89 -6.35
CA ALA A 159 25.68 -5.49 -5.81
C ALA A 159 25.58 -5.89 -4.34
N ARG A 160 24.80 -5.16 -3.54
CA ARG A 160 24.52 -5.55 -2.16
C ARG A 160 23.59 -6.76 -2.11
N MET A 161 22.66 -6.83 -3.05
CA MET A 161 21.71 -7.93 -3.22
C MET A 161 21.19 -7.93 -4.66
N VAL A 162 20.87 -9.10 -5.18
CA VAL A 162 20.23 -9.27 -6.49
C VAL A 162 18.85 -9.90 -6.28
N ILE A 163 17.82 -9.30 -6.85
CA ILE A 163 16.44 -9.79 -6.85
C ILE A 163 16.06 -10.05 -8.29
N VAL A 164 15.60 -11.26 -8.58
CA VAL A 164 15.21 -11.70 -9.92
C VAL A 164 13.71 -11.87 -9.96
N ASP A 165 13.02 -10.83 -10.44
CA ASP A 165 11.57 -10.76 -10.59
C ASP A 165 11.11 -11.40 -11.91
N ILE A 166 11.49 -12.67 -12.09
CA ILE A 166 11.22 -13.46 -13.29
C ILE A 166 10.91 -14.89 -12.87
N ASP A 167 9.77 -15.42 -13.33
CA ASP A 167 9.41 -16.82 -13.07
C ASP A 167 10.31 -17.78 -13.87
N ILE A 168 11.28 -18.37 -13.17
CA ILE A 168 12.20 -19.40 -13.69
C ILE A 168 11.85 -20.81 -13.21
N SER A 169 10.64 -21.02 -12.68
CA SER A 169 10.20 -22.33 -12.18
C SER A 169 9.97 -23.35 -13.30
N GLN A 170 9.78 -22.90 -14.54
CA GLN A 170 9.58 -23.77 -15.70
C GLN A 170 10.87 -23.87 -16.55
N PRO A 171 11.27 -25.09 -16.95
CA PRO A 171 12.32 -25.26 -17.94
C PRO A 171 11.83 -24.77 -19.31
N THR A 172 12.79 -24.33 -20.12
CA THR A 172 12.62 -24.04 -21.53
C THR A 172 13.24 -25.16 -22.36
N PRO A 173 12.74 -25.46 -23.58
CA PRO A 173 11.32 -25.35 -23.92
C PRO A 173 10.47 -26.25 -22.99
N VAL A 174 9.17 -25.98 -22.88
CA VAL A 174 8.23 -26.70 -21.98
C VAL A 174 8.01 -28.18 -22.38
N GLU A 175 8.57 -28.61 -23.50
CA GLU A 175 8.47 -29.98 -24.00
C GLU A 175 9.32 -30.96 -23.18
N ARG A 176 8.99 -32.27 -23.23
CA ARG A 176 9.65 -33.36 -22.48
C ARG A 176 11.07 -33.69 -22.99
N SER A 177 11.81 -32.68 -23.42
CA SER A 177 13.20 -32.79 -23.85
C SER A 177 14.13 -32.78 -22.63
N PRO A 178 15.41 -33.21 -22.75
CA PRO A 178 16.44 -32.83 -21.79
C PRO A 178 16.42 -31.31 -21.52
N LEU A 179 16.84 -30.93 -20.30
CA LEU A 179 16.95 -29.52 -19.90
C LEU A 179 17.70 -28.73 -20.97
N HIS A 180 17.14 -27.60 -21.41
CA HIS A 180 17.75 -26.81 -22.48
C HIS A 180 19.15 -26.34 -22.09
N PRO A 181 20.10 -26.24 -23.04
CA PRO A 181 21.47 -25.84 -22.74
C PRO A 181 21.59 -24.54 -21.94
N ASP A 182 20.73 -23.55 -22.20
CA ASP A 182 20.75 -22.28 -21.46
C ASP A 182 20.22 -22.40 -20.02
N ASP A 183 19.23 -23.27 -19.78
CA ASP A 183 18.77 -23.57 -18.42
C ASP A 183 19.88 -24.32 -17.65
N GLN A 184 20.55 -25.26 -18.31
CA GLN A 184 21.69 -25.98 -17.74
C GLN A 184 22.86 -25.03 -17.47
N ALA A 185 23.12 -24.06 -18.35
CA ALA A 185 24.17 -23.06 -18.15
C ALA A 185 23.87 -22.15 -16.96
N LEU A 186 22.62 -21.69 -16.81
CA LEU A 186 22.18 -20.94 -15.62
C LEU A 186 22.32 -21.81 -14.36
N LYS A 187 21.90 -23.08 -14.41
CA LYS A 187 22.03 -24.03 -13.32
C LYS A 187 23.49 -24.16 -12.86
N ASN A 188 24.40 -24.44 -13.80
CA ASN A 188 25.83 -24.60 -13.54
C ASN A 188 26.43 -23.32 -12.96
N TYR A 189 26.12 -22.15 -13.53
CA TYR A 189 26.59 -20.88 -13.03
C TYR A 189 26.20 -20.65 -11.55
N LEU A 190 24.97 -20.98 -11.17
CA LEU A 190 24.50 -20.84 -9.79
C LEU A 190 25.14 -21.86 -8.83
N GLU A 191 25.41 -23.09 -9.28
CA GLU A 191 26.16 -24.10 -8.51
C GLU A 191 27.60 -23.66 -8.25
N ASP A 192 28.27 -23.17 -9.30
CA ASP A 192 29.63 -22.64 -9.22
C ASP A 192 29.68 -21.43 -8.29
N TYR A 193 28.73 -20.49 -8.45
CA TYR A 193 28.60 -19.30 -7.59
C TYR A 193 28.50 -19.67 -6.11
N VAL A 194 27.63 -20.62 -5.76
CA VAL A 194 27.47 -21.07 -4.36
C VAL A 194 28.73 -21.74 -3.84
N THR A 195 29.39 -22.54 -4.69
CA THR A 195 30.64 -23.24 -4.33
C THR A 195 31.76 -22.25 -4.04
N GLU A 196 31.95 -21.27 -4.93
CA GLU A 196 32.92 -20.19 -4.76
C GLU A 196 32.63 -19.36 -3.51
N CYS A 197 31.36 -18.99 -3.29
CA CYS A 197 30.97 -18.20 -2.13
C CYS A 197 31.14 -18.93 -0.80
N LYS A 198 30.92 -20.24 -0.75
CA LYS A 198 31.22 -21.06 0.44
C LYS A 198 32.71 -21.16 0.72
N ALA A 199 33.58 -21.01 -0.28
CA ALA A 199 35.03 -21.04 -0.12
C ALA A 199 35.61 -19.69 0.36
N LYS A 200 34.88 -18.58 0.21
CA LYS A 200 35.31 -17.25 0.64
C LYS A 200 35.13 -17.05 2.14
N THR A 201 36.03 -16.26 2.72
CA THR A 201 36.04 -15.97 4.16
C THR A 201 35.06 -14.85 4.54
N GLU A 202 34.84 -13.90 3.62
CA GLU A 202 33.94 -12.76 3.83
C GLU A 202 32.68 -12.90 2.97
N GLN A 203 31.52 -12.83 3.63
CA GLN A 203 30.22 -12.97 2.98
C GLN A 203 29.81 -11.73 2.18
N SER A 204 30.38 -10.56 2.51
CA SER A 204 30.21 -9.30 1.77
C SER A 204 30.67 -9.38 0.31
N GLU A 205 31.50 -10.36 -0.04
CA GLU A 205 31.94 -10.59 -1.42
C GLU A 205 30.95 -11.38 -2.28
N CYS A 206 29.85 -11.83 -1.70
CA CYS A 206 28.89 -12.73 -2.32
C CYS A 206 27.45 -12.26 -2.08
N PRO A 207 26.91 -11.39 -2.95
CA PRO A 207 25.54 -10.92 -2.81
C PRO A 207 24.53 -12.07 -2.75
N SER A 208 23.56 -11.96 -1.84
CA SER A 208 22.41 -12.86 -1.88
C SER A 208 21.60 -12.61 -3.16
N ILE A 209 21.18 -13.70 -3.79
CA ILE A 209 20.30 -13.72 -4.96
C ILE A 209 18.94 -14.27 -4.52
N ILE A 210 17.90 -13.45 -4.67
CA ILE A 210 16.51 -13.81 -4.36
C ILE A 210 15.77 -14.05 -5.67
N PHE A 211 15.14 -15.21 -5.80
CA PHE A 211 14.30 -15.57 -6.93
C PHE A 211 12.82 -15.59 -6.55
N VAL A 212 11.96 -15.23 -7.50
CA VAL A 212 10.51 -15.33 -7.33
C VAL A 212 10.06 -16.79 -7.25
N ARG A 213 9.39 -17.13 -6.15
CA ARG A 213 8.68 -18.40 -5.97
C ARG A 213 7.35 -18.34 -6.69
N ALA A 214 7.23 -19.03 -7.82
CA ALA A 214 5.95 -19.24 -8.48
C ALA A 214 5.10 -20.29 -7.75
N PHE A 215 3.78 -20.20 -7.90
CA PHE A 215 2.81 -21.13 -7.31
C PHE A 215 1.91 -21.71 -8.39
N ARG A 216 1.40 -22.93 -8.17
CA ARG A 216 0.48 -23.59 -9.09
C ARG A 216 -0.90 -22.94 -9.00
N ALA A 217 -1.53 -22.71 -10.15
CA ALA A 217 -2.91 -22.28 -10.25
C ALA A 217 -3.88 -23.46 -10.04
N VAL A 218 -3.78 -24.09 -8.87
CA VAL A 218 -4.71 -25.15 -8.45
C VAL A 218 -5.78 -24.56 -7.55
N PRO A 219 -7.03 -25.07 -7.58
CA PRO A 219 -8.11 -24.62 -6.71
C PRO A 219 -7.93 -25.14 -5.26
N ASP A 220 -6.69 -25.16 -4.78
CA ASP A 220 -6.37 -25.54 -3.41
C ASP A 220 -6.45 -24.29 -2.51
N PRO A 221 -6.95 -24.43 -1.27
CA PRO A 221 -7.06 -23.33 -0.32
C PRO A 221 -5.69 -22.79 0.12
N VAL A 222 -4.63 -23.59 -0.04
CA VAL A 222 -3.25 -23.24 0.28
C VAL A 222 -2.42 -23.43 -0.99
N PRO A 223 -1.72 -22.40 -1.47
CA PRO A 223 -0.89 -22.50 -2.68
C PRO A 223 0.20 -23.57 -2.58
N VAL A 224 0.44 -24.26 -3.69
CA VAL A 224 1.54 -25.21 -3.85
C VAL A 224 2.63 -24.56 -4.70
N PRO A 225 3.86 -24.36 -4.19
CA PRO A 225 4.93 -23.79 -5.00
C PRO A 225 5.23 -24.66 -6.22
N ARG A 226 5.58 -24.00 -7.33
CA ARG A 226 6.05 -24.68 -8.53
C ARG A 226 7.51 -25.05 -8.33
N THR A 227 7.80 -26.35 -8.35
CA THR A 227 9.15 -26.90 -8.30
C THR A 227 9.72 -26.96 -9.71
N GLY A 228 10.97 -26.50 -9.89
CA GLY A 228 11.66 -26.44 -11.18
C GLY A 228 13.08 -27.03 -11.13
N PHE A 229 13.85 -26.83 -12.21
CA PHE A 229 15.21 -27.36 -12.35
C PHE A 229 16.24 -26.76 -11.38
N LEU A 230 15.89 -25.65 -10.71
CA LEU A 230 16.72 -24.98 -9.70
C LEU A 230 16.36 -25.33 -8.25
N GLU A 231 15.32 -26.16 -8.02
CA GLU A 231 14.80 -26.42 -6.67
C GLU A 231 15.88 -26.96 -5.72
N GLU A 232 16.62 -27.97 -6.18
CA GLU A 232 17.62 -28.67 -5.38
C GLU A 232 18.76 -27.75 -4.95
N ILE A 233 19.24 -26.90 -5.86
CA ILE A 233 20.35 -25.99 -5.57
C ILE A 233 19.88 -24.93 -4.58
N ILE A 234 18.75 -24.26 -4.85
CA ILE A 234 18.30 -23.14 -4.02
C ILE A 234 17.94 -23.60 -2.61
N ALA A 235 17.33 -24.78 -2.44
CA ALA A 235 16.97 -25.33 -1.13
C ALA A 235 18.15 -25.48 -0.17
N HIS A 236 19.38 -25.68 -0.68
CA HIS A 236 20.60 -25.94 0.12
C HIS A 236 21.65 -24.83 0.01
N SER A 237 21.27 -23.68 -0.54
CA SER A 237 22.18 -22.58 -0.84
C SER A 237 21.93 -21.33 -0.02
N ALA A 238 21.03 -21.37 0.96
CA ALA A 238 20.85 -20.27 1.89
C ALA A 238 22.18 -19.96 2.62
N PRO A 239 22.54 -18.68 2.79
CA PRO A 239 21.76 -17.50 2.42
C PRO A 239 22.05 -16.93 1.01
N TYR A 240 22.91 -17.57 0.22
CA TYR A 240 23.36 -17.09 -1.09
C TYR A 240 22.26 -17.12 -2.15
N LEU A 241 21.48 -18.20 -2.24
CA LEU A 241 20.34 -18.31 -3.14
C LEU A 241 19.08 -18.62 -2.33
N GLN A 242 18.00 -17.87 -2.53
CA GLN A 242 16.74 -18.07 -1.79
C GLN A 242 15.51 -17.83 -2.65
N TRP A 243 14.44 -18.58 -2.37
CA TRP A 243 13.11 -18.35 -2.92
C TRP A 243 12.32 -17.38 -2.04
N ALA A 244 11.61 -16.45 -2.66
CA ALA A 244 10.66 -15.57 -1.97
C ALA A 244 9.44 -15.26 -2.83
N SER A 245 8.32 -14.94 -2.20
CA SER A 245 7.06 -14.63 -2.90
C SER A 245 7.06 -13.18 -3.41
N ALA A 246 6.62 -12.97 -4.65
CA ALA A 246 6.32 -11.63 -5.22
C ALA A 246 4.82 -11.30 -5.17
N HIS A 247 4.01 -12.09 -4.46
CA HIS A 247 2.58 -11.82 -4.35
C HIS A 247 2.31 -10.60 -3.48
N PHE A 248 1.34 -9.79 -3.94
CA PHE A 248 0.77 -8.69 -3.19
C PHE A 248 -0.74 -8.86 -3.06
N TYR A 249 -1.33 -8.21 -2.05
CA TYR A 249 -2.78 -8.18 -1.93
C TYR A 249 -3.37 -7.16 -2.92
N ARG A 250 -4.18 -7.67 -3.86
CA ARG A 250 -5.01 -6.84 -4.74
C ARG A 250 -6.33 -6.52 -4.06
N ALA A 251 -6.65 -5.24 -3.97
CA ALA A 251 -7.95 -4.80 -3.49
C ALA A 251 -9.07 -5.12 -4.50
N GLU A 252 -10.33 -4.91 -4.10
CA GLU A 252 -11.51 -5.18 -4.95
C GLU A 252 -11.46 -4.38 -6.27
N ASP A 253 -10.84 -3.20 -6.27
CA ASP A 253 -10.60 -2.34 -7.43
C ASP A 253 -9.31 -2.66 -8.19
N GLN A 254 -8.68 -3.81 -7.93
CA GLN A 254 -7.43 -4.29 -8.53
C GLN A 254 -6.17 -3.49 -8.21
N VAL A 255 -6.27 -2.43 -7.41
CA VAL A 255 -5.09 -1.64 -7.03
C VAL A 255 -4.28 -2.39 -5.98
N VAL A 256 -2.97 -2.48 -6.21
CA VAL A 256 -2.00 -3.09 -5.29
C VAL A 256 -1.62 -2.05 -4.23
N ARG A 257 -2.19 -2.18 -3.03
CA ARG A 257 -1.94 -1.23 -1.93
C ARG A 257 -1.18 -1.81 -0.76
N ARG A 258 -1.23 -3.14 -0.59
CA ARG A 258 -0.84 -3.81 0.64
C ARG A 258 0.07 -4.99 0.36
N TRP A 259 1.00 -5.20 1.27
CA TRP A 259 1.91 -6.33 1.23
C TRP A 259 1.17 -7.66 1.42
N GLN A 260 1.80 -8.72 0.94
CA GLN A 260 1.53 -10.07 1.42
C GLN A 260 2.85 -10.66 1.94
N LEU A 261 3.24 -10.20 3.13
CA LEU A 261 4.60 -10.36 3.65
C LEU A 261 5.07 -11.82 3.81
N TRP A 262 4.15 -12.76 3.84
CA TRP A 262 4.42 -14.19 3.76
C TRP A 262 3.28 -14.93 3.05
N GLN A 263 3.61 -16.05 2.43
CA GLN A 263 2.67 -16.93 1.75
C GLN A 263 2.67 -18.30 2.44
N PRO A 264 1.60 -18.67 3.18
CA PRO A 264 1.43 -20.04 3.63
C PRO A 264 1.32 -20.94 2.41
N ALA A 265 2.02 -22.07 2.44
CA ALA A 265 2.14 -22.93 1.28
C ALA A 265 2.28 -24.40 1.69
N CYS A 266 2.04 -25.29 0.74
CA CYS A 266 2.21 -26.72 0.91
C CYS A 266 3.19 -27.23 -0.14
N SER A 267 4.17 -28.05 0.25
CA SER A 267 5.09 -28.66 -0.72
C SER A 267 4.35 -29.68 -1.59
N THR A 268 4.98 -30.10 -2.68
CA THR A 268 4.46 -31.19 -3.54
C THR A 268 4.21 -32.46 -2.73
N ASP A 269 5.01 -32.71 -1.69
CA ASP A 269 4.88 -33.84 -0.76
C ASP A 269 3.93 -33.55 0.42
N LYS A 270 3.10 -32.52 0.29
CA LYS A 270 2.10 -32.09 1.28
C LYS A 270 2.68 -31.75 2.66
N GLN A 271 3.91 -31.25 2.69
CA GLN A 271 4.49 -30.70 3.92
C GLN A 271 4.15 -29.22 4.05
N PRO A 272 3.68 -28.77 5.23
CA PRO A 272 3.45 -27.35 5.47
C PRO A 272 4.74 -26.55 5.36
N GLN A 273 4.66 -25.40 4.73
CA GLN A 273 5.75 -24.45 4.60
C GLN A 273 5.24 -23.02 4.62
N ILE A 274 6.15 -22.09 4.80
CA ILE A 274 5.90 -20.65 4.78
C ILE A 274 6.98 -20.01 3.91
N VAL A 275 6.56 -19.25 2.91
CA VAL A 275 7.48 -18.57 1.99
C VAL A 275 7.45 -17.08 2.36
N PRO A 276 8.57 -16.47 2.77
CA PRO A 276 8.59 -15.02 2.99
C PRO A 276 8.39 -14.29 1.66
N SER A 277 7.83 -13.09 1.71
CA SER A 277 7.85 -12.18 0.57
C SER A 277 9.27 -11.70 0.26
N ILE A 278 9.49 -11.22 -0.96
CA ILE A 278 10.78 -10.62 -1.36
C ILE A 278 11.11 -9.45 -0.46
N GLU A 279 10.14 -8.58 -0.19
CA GLU A 279 10.32 -7.39 0.61
C GLU A 279 10.68 -7.69 2.07
N LEU A 280 10.04 -8.71 2.66
CA LEU A 280 10.34 -9.14 4.03
C LEU A 280 11.73 -9.80 4.11
N LEU A 281 12.09 -10.64 3.12
CA LEU A 281 13.39 -11.30 3.09
C LEU A 281 14.52 -10.29 2.85
N ALA A 282 14.34 -9.36 1.91
CA ALA A 282 15.31 -8.31 1.60
C ALA A 282 15.54 -7.39 2.82
N MET A 283 14.46 -6.97 3.50
CA MET A 283 14.57 -6.22 4.75
C MET A 283 15.38 -7.00 5.80
N ALA A 284 15.07 -8.29 6.00
CA ALA A 284 15.77 -9.12 6.97
C ALA A 284 17.26 -9.31 6.64
N MET A 285 17.62 -9.35 5.36
CA MET A 285 19.02 -9.39 4.91
C MET A 285 19.74 -8.06 5.16
N VAL A 286 19.13 -6.92 4.81
CA VAL A 286 19.70 -5.59 5.07
C VAL A 286 19.93 -5.36 6.57
N GLN A 287 19.04 -5.88 7.41
CA GLN A 287 19.16 -5.82 8.87
C GLN A 287 19.97 -6.98 9.50
N ASN A 288 20.56 -7.88 8.70
CA ASN A 288 21.34 -9.04 9.14
C ASN A 288 20.61 -9.95 10.16
N CYS A 289 19.35 -10.28 9.90
CA CYS A 289 18.47 -10.98 10.84
C CYS A 289 17.60 -12.08 10.22
N THR A 290 17.99 -12.61 9.06
CA THR A 290 17.30 -13.70 8.34
C THR A 290 17.02 -14.95 9.19
N THR A 291 17.86 -15.27 10.18
CA THR A 291 17.61 -16.41 11.09
C THR A 291 16.40 -16.20 12.00
N LYS A 292 16.11 -14.94 12.38
CA LYS A 292 14.94 -14.58 13.19
C LYS A 292 13.64 -14.64 12.37
N LEU A 293 13.74 -14.37 11.06
CA LEU A 293 12.61 -14.38 10.14
C LEU A 293 11.91 -15.75 10.10
N GLN A 294 12.66 -16.83 9.89
CA GLN A 294 12.10 -18.19 9.83
C GLN A 294 11.31 -18.54 11.10
N LYS A 295 11.86 -18.21 12.27
CA LYS A 295 11.24 -18.47 13.57
C LYS A 295 9.98 -17.62 13.77
N ALA A 296 10.02 -16.36 13.39
CA ALA A 296 8.88 -15.44 13.52
C ALA A 296 7.69 -15.85 12.63
N LEU A 297 7.96 -16.45 11.47
CA LEU A 297 6.93 -16.88 10.52
C LEU A 297 6.33 -18.26 10.80
N GLN A 298 6.95 -19.07 11.68
CA GLN A 298 6.50 -20.41 12.01
C GLN A 298 5.01 -20.52 12.42
N PRO A 299 4.44 -19.61 13.24
CA PRO A 299 3.02 -19.68 13.63
C PRO A 299 2.01 -19.60 12.46
N PHE A 300 2.43 -19.06 11.31
CA PHE A 300 1.59 -18.87 10.12
C PHE A 300 1.68 -20.03 9.13
N GLN A 301 2.53 -21.02 9.37
CA GLN A 301 2.54 -22.25 8.57
C GLN A 301 1.15 -22.91 8.60
N PRO A 302 0.72 -23.59 7.53
CA PRO A 302 -0.49 -24.40 7.59
C PRO A 302 -0.37 -25.49 8.66
N GLN A 303 -1.44 -25.78 9.41
CA GLN A 303 -1.46 -26.91 10.34
C GLN A 303 -1.39 -28.25 9.59
N ASN A 304 -2.03 -28.34 8.43
CA ASN A 304 -2.00 -29.49 7.55
C ASN A 304 -2.18 -29.07 6.08
N CYS A 305 -1.80 -29.94 5.16
CA CYS A 305 -1.91 -29.75 3.71
C CYS A 305 -2.94 -30.68 3.06
N ASN A 306 -3.85 -31.25 3.84
CA ASN A 306 -4.89 -32.16 3.37
C ASN A 306 -6.31 -31.57 3.50
N GLY A 307 -6.46 -30.43 4.18
CA GLY A 307 -7.75 -29.78 4.40
C GLY A 307 -8.23 -28.96 3.21
N HIS A 308 -9.55 -28.76 3.13
CA HIS A 308 -10.21 -27.89 2.15
C HIS A 308 -10.18 -26.40 2.53
N GLN A 309 -9.55 -26.04 3.64
CA GLN A 309 -9.41 -24.67 4.13
C GLN A 309 -8.03 -24.46 4.73
N TYR A 310 -7.48 -23.25 4.57
CA TYR A 310 -6.29 -22.84 5.27
C TYR A 310 -6.59 -22.68 6.76
N VAL A 311 -5.86 -23.42 7.59
CA VAL A 311 -5.86 -23.28 9.05
C VAL A 311 -4.41 -23.02 9.47
N PRO A 312 -4.09 -21.86 10.08
CA PRO A 312 -2.75 -21.58 10.56
C PRO A 312 -2.38 -22.53 11.72
N LEU A 313 -1.08 -22.79 11.88
CA LEU A 313 -0.54 -23.66 12.92
C LEU A 313 -0.94 -23.18 14.32
N GLN A 314 -0.99 -21.86 14.52
CA GLN A 314 -1.59 -21.23 15.70
C GLN A 314 -2.94 -20.60 15.32
N SER A 315 -4.02 -21.03 15.97
CA SER A 315 -5.38 -20.53 15.75
C SER A 315 -6.02 -20.01 17.05
N PRO A 316 -6.41 -18.72 17.14
CA PRO A 316 -6.24 -17.69 16.11
C PRO A 316 -4.75 -17.34 15.90
N PRO A 317 -4.35 -16.90 14.69
CA PRO A 317 -2.99 -16.43 14.46
C PRO A 317 -2.71 -15.21 15.35
N PRO A 318 -1.45 -14.98 15.73
CA PRO A 318 -1.09 -13.80 16.53
C PRO A 318 -1.51 -12.53 15.78
N GLU A 319 -1.99 -11.50 16.48
CA GLU A 319 -2.42 -10.24 15.86
C GLU A 319 -1.25 -9.40 15.33
N THR A 320 -0.07 -9.61 15.90
CA THR A 320 1.18 -8.98 15.49
C THR A 320 2.30 -10.00 15.44
N VAL A 321 3.27 -9.78 14.55
CA VAL A 321 4.52 -10.55 14.48
C VAL A 321 5.69 -9.59 14.54
N THR A 322 6.68 -9.89 15.38
CA THR A 322 7.91 -9.12 15.44
C THR A 322 9.00 -9.86 14.67
N VAL A 323 9.47 -9.23 13.59
CA VAL A 323 10.57 -9.73 12.76
C VAL A 323 11.72 -8.73 12.90
N CYS A 324 12.84 -9.18 13.46
CA CYS A 324 13.98 -8.32 13.74
C CYS A 324 13.63 -7.21 14.74
N GLN A 325 13.52 -5.94 14.30
CA GLN A 325 13.04 -4.82 15.11
C GLN A 325 11.63 -4.37 14.70
N LEU A 326 11.10 -4.92 13.60
CA LEU A 326 9.85 -4.52 13.01
C LEU A 326 8.67 -5.28 13.65
N THR A 327 7.65 -4.55 14.10
CA THR A 327 6.38 -5.14 14.55
C THR A 327 5.28 -4.92 13.52
N ILE A 328 4.82 -6.02 12.93
CA ILE A 328 3.93 -6.07 11.78
C ILE A 328 2.55 -6.54 12.24
N GLY A 329 1.49 -5.85 11.83
CA GLY A 329 0.11 -6.34 12.02
C GLY A 329 -0.20 -7.50 11.08
N THR A 330 -0.90 -8.53 11.54
CA THR A 330 -1.19 -9.71 10.70
C THR A 330 -2.53 -9.60 9.96
N LYS A 331 -3.29 -8.55 10.24
CA LYS A 331 -4.59 -8.27 9.63
C LYS A 331 -4.37 -7.66 8.24
N ILE A 332 -4.68 -8.43 7.20
CA ILE A 332 -4.46 -8.06 5.78
C ILE A 332 -5.06 -6.70 5.39
N ARG A 333 -6.17 -6.30 6.02
CA ARG A 333 -6.86 -5.03 5.68
C ARG A 333 -6.40 -3.83 6.50
N ASP A 334 -5.47 -4.03 7.42
CA ASP A 334 -5.01 -2.98 8.30
C ASP A 334 -4.16 -1.95 7.54
N VAL A 335 -4.21 -0.70 7.99
CA VAL A 335 -3.48 0.41 7.34
C VAL A 335 -1.96 0.23 7.49
N ASN A 336 -1.54 -0.46 8.55
CA ASN A 336 -0.14 -0.78 8.79
C ASN A 336 0.47 -1.74 7.75
N GLN A 337 -0.34 -2.40 6.91
CA GLN A 337 0.12 -3.27 5.82
C GLN A 337 0.27 -2.55 4.47
N ARG A 338 0.03 -1.23 4.42
CA ARG A 338 0.10 -0.48 3.17
C ARG A 338 1.54 -0.16 2.75
N ILE A 339 1.77 -0.25 1.44
CA ILE A 339 2.99 0.19 0.77
C ILE A 339 2.97 1.71 0.65
N MET A 340 4.04 2.39 1.07
CA MET A 340 4.28 3.80 0.80
C MET A 340 4.91 3.95 -0.59
N TYR A 341 4.09 4.24 -1.59
CA TYR A 341 4.56 4.53 -2.94
C TYR A 341 5.10 5.95 -3.02
N SER A 342 6.37 6.08 -3.42
CA SER A 342 7.07 7.36 -3.60
C SER A 342 7.94 7.39 -4.86
N MET A 343 8.26 6.22 -5.44
CA MET A 343 9.04 6.07 -6.67
C MET A 343 8.08 5.73 -7.83
N PRO A 344 7.64 6.72 -8.63
CA PRO A 344 6.72 6.50 -9.74
C PRO A 344 7.35 5.75 -10.93
N TRP A 345 6.50 5.20 -11.79
CA TRP A 345 6.92 4.67 -13.08
C TRP A 345 6.80 5.73 -14.17
N LEU A 346 7.92 6.10 -14.80
CA LEU A 346 7.93 7.12 -15.86
C LEU A 346 8.16 6.48 -17.24
N LYS A 347 7.07 6.29 -17.99
CA LYS A 347 7.04 5.60 -19.29
C LYS A 347 7.85 6.25 -20.42
N GLU A 348 8.24 7.53 -20.29
CA GLU A 348 8.78 8.33 -21.41
C GLU A 348 10.20 8.88 -21.17
N ASN A 349 10.90 8.43 -20.13
CA ASN A 349 12.24 8.93 -19.84
C ASN A 349 13.32 8.18 -20.61
N LYS A 350 14.36 8.91 -21.02
CA LYS A 350 15.61 8.32 -21.51
C LYS A 350 16.25 7.53 -20.38
N LEU A 351 16.62 6.29 -20.66
CA LEU A 351 17.43 5.48 -19.76
C LEU A 351 18.92 5.84 -19.93
N PRO A 352 19.71 5.82 -18.85
CA PRO A 352 19.33 5.52 -17.48
C PRO A 352 18.58 6.69 -16.85
N TRP A 353 17.54 6.33 -16.09
CA TRP A 353 16.78 7.32 -15.34
C TRP A 353 17.20 7.26 -13.87
N VAL A 354 17.62 8.40 -13.32
CA VAL A 354 18.05 8.53 -11.93
C VAL A 354 17.05 9.40 -11.17
N MET A 355 16.60 8.89 -10.03
CA MET A 355 15.70 9.58 -9.11
C MET A 355 16.42 9.83 -7.79
N LEU A 356 16.35 11.09 -7.34
CA LEU A 356 17.03 11.56 -6.13
C LEU A 356 16.08 11.59 -4.94
N THR A 357 16.64 11.50 -3.73
CA THR A 357 15.96 11.81 -2.48
C THR A 357 15.85 13.32 -2.28
N GLN A 358 15.13 13.73 -1.23
CA GLN A 358 15.09 15.11 -0.76
C GLN A 358 16.46 15.66 -0.29
N ALA A 359 17.44 14.78 -0.07
CA ALA A 359 18.81 15.13 0.29
C ALA A 359 19.79 15.02 -0.90
N ASP A 360 19.26 14.97 -2.13
CA ASP A 360 20.04 14.80 -3.37
C ASP A 360 20.86 13.50 -3.43
N GLU A 361 20.45 12.46 -2.69
CA GLU A 361 21.03 11.12 -2.77
C GLU A 361 20.34 10.32 -3.86
N GLU A 362 21.04 9.46 -4.57
CA GLU A 362 20.40 8.63 -5.59
C GLU A 362 19.58 7.51 -4.95
N ALA A 363 18.25 7.60 -5.05
CA ALA A 363 17.33 6.62 -4.48
C ALA A 363 17.13 5.42 -5.40
N LEU A 364 16.87 5.70 -6.68
CA LEU A 364 16.58 4.70 -7.71
C LEU A 364 17.32 5.06 -8.99
N THR A 365 17.95 4.07 -9.60
CA THR A 365 18.39 4.14 -11.01
C THR A 365 17.63 3.08 -11.80
N VAL A 366 17.08 3.44 -12.96
CA VAL A 366 16.53 2.48 -13.92
C VAL A 366 17.49 2.39 -15.10
N CYS A 367 17.94 1.19 -15.39
CA CYS A 367 18.86 0.85 -16.46
C CYS A 367 18.19 -0.14 -17.41
N SER A 368 18.37 0.03 -18.72
CA SER A 368 17.92 -0.99 -19.67
C SER A 368 18.74 -2.27 -19.51
N ALA A 369 18.09 -3.42 -19.47
CA ALA A 369 18.76 -4.72 -19.43
C ALA A 369 19.71 -4.91 -20.64
N GLN A 370 19.35 -4.40 -21.82
CA GLN A 370 20.25 -4.43 -22.99
C GLN A 370 21.56 -3.67 -22.75
N SER A 371 21.49 -2.51 -22.07
CA SER A 371 22.67 -1.68 -21.77
C SER A 371 23.64 -2.36 -20.79
N VAL A 372 23.07 -3.03 -19.79
CA VAL A 372 23.83 -3.78 -18.76
C VAL A 372 24.47 -5.01 -19.39
N GLU A 373 23.73 -5.73 -20.22
CA GLU A 373 24.23 -6.94 -20.88
C GLU A 373 25.36 -6.64 -21.88
N SER A 374 25.17 -5.63 -22.72
CA SER A 374 26.15 -5.27 -23.75
C SER A 374 27.37 -4.54 -23.18
N GLY A 375 27.27 -4.03 -21.95
CA GLY A 375 28.29 -3.20 -21.31
C GLY A 375 28.54 -1.87 -22.02
N THR A 376 27.65 -1.46 -22.93
CA THR A 376 27.78 -0.20 -23.68
C THR A 376 27.64 1.01 -22.77
N GLU A 377 26.90 0.86 -21.68
CA GLU A 377 26.63 1.94 -20.73
C GLU A 377 27.36 1.69 -19.40
N LYS A 378 28.61 2.17 -19.34
CA LYS A 378 29.47 2.04 -18.16
C LYS A 378 28.84 2.65 -16.91
N ASP A 379 28.02 3.69 -17.08
CA ASP A 379 27.33 4.36 -15.99
C ASP A 379 26.34 3.42 -15.29
N CYS A 380 25.61 2.60 -16.04
CA CYS A 380 24.70 1.61 -15.45
C CYS A 380 25.45 0.54 -14.67
N LEU A 381 26.52 -0.01 -15.24
CA LEU A 381 27.35 -1.01 -14.55
C LEU A 381 27.99 -0.45 -13.26
N ALA A 382 28.51 0.78 -13.30
CA ALA A 382 29.07 1.43 -12.12
C ALA A 382 28.02 1.68 -11.02
N ARG A 383 26.75 1.86 -11.40
CA ARG A 383 25.65 2.07 -10.45
C ARG A 383 25.16 0.78 -9.80
N LEU A 384 25.54 -0.42 -10.27
CA LEU A 384 25.13 -1.67 -9.61
C LEU A 384 25.84 -1.89 -8.26
N THR A 385 27.02 -1.33 -8.06
CA THR A 385 27.86 -1.55 -6.88
C THR A 385 27.21 -1.07 -5.59
N ASP A 386 27.17 -1.95 -4.58
CA ASP A 386 26.61 -1.70 -3.25
C ASP A 386 25.13 -1.28 -3.23
N ARG A 387 24.37 -1.67 -4.25
CA ARG A 387 22.93 -1.40 -4.37
C ARG A 387 22.07 -2.66 -4.31
N ILE A 388 20.79 -2.49 -3.99
CA ILE A 388 19.78 -3.54 -4.19
C ILE A 388 19.40 -3.52 -5.67
N VAL A 389 19.83 -4.54 -6.41
CA VAL A 389 19.56 -4.66 -7.84
C VAL A 389 18.33 -5.55 -8.04
N VAL A 390 17.30 -5.03 -8.71
CA VAL A 390 16.12 -5.78 -9.11
C VAL A 390 16.16 -5.95 -10.63
N ILE A 391 16.10 -7.20 -11.10
CA ILE A 391 16.03 -7.56 -12.52
C ILE A 391 14.60 -7.98 -12.79
N GLY A 392 13.89 -7.27 -13.65
CA GLY A 392 12.48 -7.52 -13.97
C GLY A 392 12.09 -6.88 -15.30
N GLY A 393 10.84 -7.07 -15.73
CA GLY A 393 10.36 -6.54 -17.01
C GLY A 393 9.27 -5.50 -16.86
N SER A 394 9.35 -4.45 -17.67
CA SER A 394 8.28 -3.46 -17.88
C SER A 394 7.60 -3.57 -19.25
N TYR A 395 8.10 -4.48 -20.11
CA TYR A 395 7.55 -4.69 -21.45
C TYR A 395 6.08 -5.10 -21.43
N ARG A 396 5.30 -4.56 -22.37
CA ARG A 396 3.82 -4.62 -22.35
C ARG A 396 3.28 -6.05 -22.43
N ASP A 397 3.91 -6.89 -23.24
CA ASP A 397 3.45 -8.27 -23.48
C ASP A 397 3.72 -9.20 -22.28
N GLY A 398 4.53 -8.77 -21.31
CA GLY A 398 4.80 -9.54 -20.09
C GLY A 398 3.62 -9.61 -19.13
N GLY A 399 2.70 -8.64 -19.22
CA GLY A 399 1.49 -8.60 -18.39
C GLY A 399 1.73 -8.35 -16.90
N ASP A 400 2.95 -7.96 -16.52
CA ASP A 400 3.34 -7.68 -15.12
C ASP A 400 3.23 -6.18 -14.78
N VAL A 401 2.24 -5.50 -15.35
CA VAL A 401 1.91 -4.11 -15.05
C VAL A 401 0.64 -4.10 -14.21
N HIS A 402 0.69 -3.42 -13.05
CA HIS A 402 -0.42 -3.39 -12.09
C HIS A 402 -0.82 -1.97 -11.77
N LEU A 403 -2.10 -1.76 -11.41
CA LEU A 403 -2.55 -0.48 -10.89
C LEU A 403 -2.02 -0.26 -9.48
N THR A 404 -1.44 0.90 -9.24
CA THR A 404 -0.97 1.35 -7.92
C THR A 404 -1.57 2.72 -7.59
N PRO A 405 -1.38 3.23 -6.37
CA PRO A 405 -1.72 4.62 -6.03
C PRO A 405 -1.04 5.67 -6.93
N LEU A 406 0.08 5.33 -7.58
CA LEU A 406 0.82 6.19 -8.51
C LEU A 406 0.59 5.78 -9.98
N ASP A 407 -0.59 5.24 -10.32
CA ASP A 407 -0.94 4.71 -11.65
C ASP A 407 -0.32 3.33 -11.95
N GLU A 408 -0.31 2.93 -13.23
CA GLU A 408 0.27 1.68 -13.73
C GLU A 408 1.78 1.58 -13.45
N MET A 409 2.19 0.47 -12.84
CA MET A 409 3.57 0.22 -12.42
C MET A 409 4.00 -1.22 -12.72
N PRO A 410 5.23 -1.47 -13.23
CA PRO A 410 5.74 -2.82 -13.37
C PRO A 410 5.97 -3.49 -12.01
N GLY A 411 5.75 -4.80 -11.90
CA GLY A 411 5.84 -5.57 -10.65
C GLY A 411 7.18 -5.37 -9.94
N SER A 412 8.27 -5.34 -10.69
CA SER A 412 9.62 -5.07 -10.18
C SER A 412 9.75 -3.72 -9.46
N LEU A 413 9.07 -2.66 -9.93
CA LEU A 413 9.07 -1.36 -9.25
C LEU A 413 8.13 -1.32 -8.04
N ILE A 414 7.09 -2.16 -8.03
CA ILE A 414 6.27 -2.38 -6.83
C ILE A 414 7.11 -3.04 -5.73
N ILE A 415 7.93 -4.04 -6.07
CA ILE A 415 8.88 -4.67 -5.14
C ILE A 415 9.85 -3.64 -4.56
N ILE A 416 10.42 -2.75 -5.39
CA ILE A 416 11.31 -1.67 -4.94
C ILE A 416 10.58 -0.75 -3.95
N ASN A 417 9.40 -0.24 -4.29
CA ASN A 417 8.61 0.61 -3.39
C ASN A 417 8.25 -0.14 -2.09
N ALA A 418 7.95 -1.44 -2.15
CA ALA A 418 7.63 -2.25 -0.99
C ALA A 418 8.84 -2.44 -0.04
N ILE A 419 10.02 -2.75 -0.57
CA ILE A 419 11.27 -2.85 0.21
C ILE A 419 11.60 -1.51 0.85
N HIS A 420 11.59 -0.43 0.06
CA HIS A 420 11.83 0.92 0.56
C HIS A 420 10.85 1.29 1.68
N SER A 421 9.56 0.99 1.48
CA SER A 421 8.52 1.25 2.47
C SER A 421 8.75 0.48 3.78
N LEU A 422 9.13 -0.79 3.72
CA LEU A 422 9.46 -1.60 4.91
C LEU A 422 10.69 -1.09 5.64
N LEU A 423 11.75 -0.72 4.91
CA LEU A 423 13.02 -0.30 5.50
C LEU A 423 12.94 1.11 6.10
N HIS A 424 12.20 2.02 5.47
CA HIS A 424 12.15 3.42 5.88
C HIS A 424 11.03 3.69 6.89
N TYR A 425 9.80 3.30 6.56
CA TYR A 425 8.62 3.62 7.36
C TYR A 425 8.25 2.53 8.35
N GLU A 426 8.74 1.31 8.15
CA GLU A 426 8.39 0.10 8.93
C GLU A 426 6.92 -0.29 8.77
N LYS A 427 6.00 0.58 9.15
CA LYS A 427 4.56 0.51 8.95
C LYS A 427 4.00 1.92 8.88
N ILE A 428 2.85 2.09 8.23
CA ILE A 428 2.11 3.34 8.36
C ILE A 428 1.46 3.36 9.76
N GLU A 429 1.94 4.28 10.59
CA GLU A 429 1.41 4.45 11.93
C GLU A 429 0.07 5.16 11.88
N GLN A 430 -0.94 4.51 12.42
CA GLN A 430 -2.14 5.19 12.80
C GLN A 430 -1.91 5.88 14.15
N LEU A 431 -2.54 7.05 14.34
CA LEU A 431 -2.56 7.68 15.66
C LEU A 431 -3.07 6.67 16.71
N PRO A 432 -2.52 6.69 17.94
CA PRO A 432 -3.04 5.87 19.02
C PRO A 432 -4.56 6.04 19.13
N GLU A 433 -5.28 4.97 19.47
CA GLU A 433 -6.76 5.00 19.51
C GLU A 433 -7.29 6.13 20.41
N TRP A 434 -6.60 6.43 21.51
CA TRP A 434 -6.94 7.57 22.38
C TRP A 434 -6.72 8.91 21.68
N GLY A 435 -5.68 9.04 20.86
CA GLY A 435 -5.35 10.24 20.09
C GLY A 435 -6.36 10.49 18.98
N LYS A 436 -6.74 9.44 18.23
CA LYS A 436 -7.85 9.50 17.26
C LYS A 436 -9.15 9.95 17.93
N GLY A 437 -9.48 9.35 19.08
CA GLY A 437 -10.65 9.71 19.88
C GLY A 437 -10.62 11.17 20.33
N LEU A 438 -9.48 11.64 20.85
CA LEU A 438 -9.30 13.02 21.30
C LEU A 438 -9.47 14.03 20.16
N ILE A 439 -8.79 13.82 19.02
CA ILE A 439 -8.91 14.70 17.85
C ILE A 439 -10.36 14.72 17.37
N THR A 440 -11.01 13.56 17.28
CA THR A 440 -12.42 13.46 16.86
C THR A 440 -13.35 14.24 17.80
N VAL A 441 -13.17 14.11 19.13
CA VAL A 441 -13.95 14.86 20.13
C VAL A 441 -13.70 16.36 20.01
N VAL A 442 -12.45 16.78 19.86
CA VAL A 442 -12.08 18.20 19.67
C VAL A 442 -12.74 18.75 18.40
N LEU A 443 -12.69 18.01 17.29
CA LEU A 443 -13.36 18.37 16.05
C LEU A 443 -14.88 18.51 16.26
N ILE A 444 -15.53 17.54 16.90
CA ILE A 444 -16.97 17.60 17.20
C ILE A 444 -17.31 18.86 18.00
N ILE A 445 -16.50 19.20 19.01
CA ILE A 445 -16.69 20.41 19.83
C ILE A 445 -16.55 21.67 18.98
N ILE A 446 -15.45 21.80 18.23
CA ILE A 446 -15.20 22.97 17.36
C ILE A 446 -16.34 23.14 16.36
N MET A 447 -16.71 22.06 15.65
CA MET A 447 -17.79 22.08 14.67
C MET A 447 -19.12 22.45 15.32
N SER A 448 -19.43 21.88 16.48
CA SER A 448 -20.66 22.19 17.21
C SER A 448 -20.73 23.65 17.66
N LEU A 449 -19.61 24.24 18.08
CA LEU A 449 -19.51 25.66 18.40
C LEU A 449 -19.73 26.54 17.16
N LEU A 450 -19.13 26.18 16.02
CA LEU A 450 -19.33 26.89 14.75
C LEU A 450 -20.81 26.88 14.32
N PHE A 451 -21.47 25.72 14.33
CA PHE A 451 -22.90 25.62 13.96
C PHE A 451 -23.85 26.24 14.98
N ALA A 452 -23.46 26.30 16.25
CA ALA A 452 -24.23 27.00 17.27
C ALA A 452 -24.14 28.54 17.10
N ARG A 453 -22.95 29.06 16.76
CA ARG A 453 -22.66 30.48 16.66
C ARG A 453 -23.08 31.12 15.34
N PHE A 454 -22.98 30.38 14.24
CA PHE A 454 -23.22 30.86 12.88
C PHE A 454 -24.51 30.27 12.27
N THR A 455 -24.92 30.78 11.10
CA THR A 455 -25.99 30.15 10.31
C THR A 455 -25.49 28.83 9.72
N SER A 456 -26.39 27.92 9.31
CA SER A 456 -26.02 26.61 8.74
C SER A 456 -25.00 26.77 7.59
N PHE A 457 -25.22 27.75 6.71
CA PHE A 457 -24.31 28.07 5.62
C PHE A 457 -22.89 28.46 6.08
N TRP A 458 -22.77 29.41 7.01
CA TRP A 458 -21.46 29.88 7.48
C TRP A 458 -20.75 28.85 8.37
N GLY A 459 -21.49 28.09 9.19
CA GLY A 459 -20.94 26.97 9.93
C GLY A 459 -20.33 25.91 9.00
N LEU A 460 -21.00 25.62 7.88
CA LEU A 460 -20.48 24.73 6.85
C LEU A 460 -19.24 25.29 6.16
N MET A 461 -19.25 26.56 5.76
CA MET A 461 -18.09 27.18 5.09
C MET A 461 -16.87 27.23 6.00
N LEU A 462 -17.04 27.61 7.28
CA LEU A 462 -15.94 27.66 8.24
C LEU A 462 -15.42 26.27 8.63
N SER A 463 -16.31 25.28 8.77
CA SER A 463 -15.91 23.89 9.02
C SER A 463 -15.14 23.30 7.85
N GLY A 464 -15.63 23.48 6.62
CA GLY A 464 -14.92 23.08 5.41
C GLY A 464 -13.57 23.78 5.26
N ALA A 465 -13.52 25.10 5.51
CA ALA A 465 -12.27 25.85 5.52
C ALA A 465 -11.29 25.33 6.57
N PHE A 466 -11.74 25.04 7.79
CA PHE A 466 -10.91 24.44 8.82
C PHE A 466 -10.32 23.09 8.37
N LEU A 467 -11.14 22.21 7.80
CA LEU A 467 -10.67 20.92 7.31
C LEU A 467 -9.63 21.09 6.18
N ILE A 468 -9.87 21.98 5.22
CA ILE A 468 -9.00 22.18 4.06
C ILE A 468 -7.72 22.93 4.41
N PHE A 469 -7.77 23.97 5.24
CA PHE A 469 -6.62 24.84 5.51
C PHE A 469 -5.83 24.45 6.75
N ILE A 470 -6.36 23.57 7.61
CA ILE A 470 -5.67 23.12 8.82
C ILE A 470 -5.48 21.61 8.81
N MET A 471 -6.56 20.83 8.81
CA MET A 471 -6.44 19.36 8.92
C MET A 471 -5.69 18.73 7.75
N LEU A 472 -5.99 19.17 6.52
CA LEU A 472 -5.37 18.61 5.34
C LEU A 472 -3.85 18.89 5.28
N PRO A 473 -3.35 20.13 5.47
CA PRO A 473 -1.91 20.40 5.57
C PRO A 473 -1.23 19.62 6.69
N VAL A 474 -1.87 19.49 7.86
CA VAL A 474 -1.35 18.69 8.97
C VAL A 474 -1.27 17.21 8.57
N SER A 475 -2.28 16.67 7.89
CA SER A 475 -2.28 15.30 7.39
C SER A 475 -1.18 15.08 6.35
N ILE A 476 -1.03 15.98 5.37
CA ILE A 476 0.07 15.93 4.38
C ILE A 476 1.43 15.95 5.09
N PHE A 477 1.62 16.82 6.08
CA PHE A 477 2.86 16.92 6.84
C PHE A 477 3.15 15.63 7.62
N LEU A 478 2.19 15.10 8.38
CA LEU A 478 2.33 13.87 9.15
C LEU A 478 2.57 12.65 8.26
N PHE A 479 1.93 12.60 7.09
CA PHE A 479 2.04 11.49 6.15
C PHE A 479 3.46 11.30 5.62
N ARG A 480 4.25 12.39 5.51
CA ARG A 480 5.68 12.33 5.14
C ARG A 480 6.52 11.53 6.13
N TYR A 481 6.07 11.44 7.38
CA TYR A 481 6.71 10.67 8.45
C TYR A 481 6.06 9.28 8.64
N GLY A 482 5.24 8.84 7.69
CA GLY A 482 4.52 7.56 7.79
C GLY A 482 3.35 7.58 8.77
N VAL A 483 2.88 8.75 9.22
CA VAL A 483 1.73 8.88 10.13
C VAL A 483 0.47 9.24 9.35
N TRP A 484 -0.54 8.37 9.39
CA TRP A 484 -1.82 8.63 8.73
C TRP A 484 -2.82 9.32 9.67
N LEU A 485 -3.18 10.56 9.31
CA LEU A 485 -4.28 11.30 9.90
C LEU A 485 -5.45 11.36 8.91
N ASP A 486 -6.48 10.58 9.18
CA ASP A 486 -7.68 10.53 8.35
C ASP A 486 -8.44 11.87 8.36
N PHE A 487 -8.49 12.52 7.21
CA PHE A 487 -9.26 13.74 6.97
C PHE A 487 -10.55 13.48 6.17
N ALA A 488 -10.68 12.33 5.51
CA ALA A 488 -11.81 11.98 4.67
C ALA A 488 -13.05 11.69 5.51
N LEU A 489 -12.87 10.98 6.62
CA LEU A 489 -13.94 10.65 7.56
C LEU A 489 -14.60 11.91 8.16
N PRO A 490 -13.85 12.86 8.78
CA PRO A 490 -14.40 14.13 9.24
C PRO A 490 -15.15 14.92 8.16
N LEU A 491 -14.66 14.91 6.91
CA LEU A 491 -15.31 15.60 5.80
C LEU A 491 -16.71 15.01 5.52
N ILE A 492 -16.84 13.68 5.54
CA ILE A 492 -18.12 13.00 5.39
C ILE A 492 -19.06 13.35 6.54
N VAL A 493 -18.57 13.40 7.78
CA VAL A 493 -19.37 13.80 8.94
C VAL A 493 -19.98 15.19 8.74
N VAL A 494 -19.18 16.16 8.29
CA VAL A 494 -19.65 17.53 8.01
C VAL A 494 -20.74 17.52 6.92
N GLN A 495 -20.57 16.70 5.89
CA GLN A 495 -21.55 16.57 4.81
C GLN A 495 -22.86 15.92 5.26
N VAL A 496 -22.81 14.84 6.04
CA VAL A 496 -23.99 14.17 6.60
C VAL A 496 -24.73 15.09 7.56
N TYR A 497 -23.98 15.82 8.41
CA TYR A 497 -24.55 16.81 9.30
C TYR A 497 -25.32 17.89 8.54
N ARG A 498 -24.75 18.40 7.43
CA ARG A 498 -25.44 19.38 6.57
C ARG A 498 -26.79 18.85 6.10
N ILE A 499 -26.82 17.62 5.56
CA ILE A 499 -28.04 17.00 5.06
C ILE A 499 -29.09 16.89 6.18
N ALA A 500 -28.69 16.51 7.39
CA ALA A 500 -29.57 16.44 8.55
C ALA A 500 -30.10 17.83 8.95
N SER A 501 -29.23 18.85 8.98
CA SER A 501 -29.61 20.22 9.36
C SER A 501 -30.56 20.87 8.35
N ASP A 502 -30.34 20.67 7.06
CA ASP A 502 -31.20 21.18 5.99
C ASP A 502 -32.60 20.57 6.05
N PHE A 503 -32.69 19.29 6.42
CA PHE A 503 -33.97 18.59 6.59
C PHE A 503 -34.76 19.17 7.77
N ASP A 504 -34.10 19.41 8.91
CA ASP A 504 -34.71 20.02 10.10
C ASP A 504 -35.21 21.44 9.81
N GLU A 505 -34.42 22.26 9.13
CA GLU A 505 -34.84 23.62 8.75
C GLU A 505 -36.08 23.62 7.85
N ARG A 506 -36.17 22.69 6.88
CA ARG A 506 -37.35 22.54 6.02
C ARG A 506 -38.57 22.13 6.82
N GLN A 507 -38.41 21.26 7.82
CA GLN A 507 -39.51 20.82 8.68
C GLN A 507 -40.02 21.96 9.58
N GLU A 508 -39.12 22.73 10.20
CA GLU A 508 -39.51 23.89 11.02
C GLU A 508 -40.24 24.96 10.20
N ARG A 509 -39.86 25.17 8.93
CA ARG A 509 -40.60 26.06 8.02
C ARG A 509 -42.00 25.54 7.73
N ARG A 510 -42.15 24.22 7.46
CA ARG A 510 -43.48 23.61 7.23
C ARG A 510 -44.39 23.72 8.45
N ILE A 511 -43.87 23.50 9.65
CA ILE A 511 -44.66 23.62 10.89
C ILE A 511 -45.13 25.06 11.07
N ARG A 512 -44.26 26.05 10.83
CA ARG A 512 -44.64 27.47 10.93
C ARG A 512 -45.74 27.85 9.95
N VAL A 513 -45.62 27.42 8.69
CA VAL A 513 -46.64 27.68 7.65
C VAL A 513 -47.98 27.01 7.97
N ASN A 514 -47.98 25.84 8.61
CA ASN A 514 -49.22 25.17 8.99
C ASN A 514 -49.84 25.71 10.30
N SER A 515 -49.08 26.46 11.11
CA SER A 515 -49.54 27.05 12.37
C SER A 515 -49.98 28.51 12.25
N SER A 516 -49.62 29.15 11.13
CA SER A 516 -50.12 30.46 10.68
C SER A 516 -51.33 30.28 9.80
#